data_AF-F7VL19-F1
#
_entry.id   AF-F7VL19-F1
#
_cell.length_a   1.000
_cell.length_b   1.000
_cell.length_c   1.000
_cell.angle_alpha   90.00
_cell.angle_beta   90.00
_cell.angle_gamma   90.00
#
_symmetry.space_group_name_H-M   'P 1'
#
loop_
_entity.id
_entity.type
_entity.pdbx_description
1 polymer ?
#
loop_
_entity_poly.entity_id
_entity_poly.type
_entity_poly.pdbx_seq_one_letter_code
_entity_poly.pdbx_strand_id
1 'polypeptide(L)'
;MTVLLKASNLHSFVIGFNTKMSVASTSPASSPPQETAKNPRVCLNCRRKKKRCDKALPSCSRCVDSLQVCQYDEEGGLPGGLCSPGPSFHLPQSMIISEQRWGTVSPGLFMALDTVEDIHSFTSRCLSEVLGSRDNIEHVVARYFATTNTWFTIVDRVEFEALLKNIWIAPSAETSVLLLGMSLIIRLPHNNNLNGMADSVYLSVKTMLSVVKTKVCLSIPLMQTELLIAMYETSHGMHQQAYMSVGSCCQMSRALGWWDKNFWRGQRRAGIPINLPLCSALWWATVYVDCLFQAGYQDHAYPLYTSAVPQDLTVPFPESFRHAGSNEALGSWDVTMRDVSGAIWPETHSAYYLSSVLQRLTDPASLSNADRDNLSHLIMNHTISMLGSDRAAVVGTNFIALMQLSQRGVLLNTGLVDTRSVETIRSVIESIYTSALNMEQCGPNYCASHVAPCAPVAAYYAANVLVSHGENWLQDKDWLPKVECLKRYMMFLGQRWKIAELHASLIDIALRSRLSGYTG
;
A
#
# COMPACT_ATOMS: atom_id res chain seq x y z
N MET A 1 44.73 2.99 31.66
CA MET A 1 45.75 2.32 30.82
C MET A 1 45.02 1.20 30.10
N THR A 2 44.35 1.47 28.98
CA THR A 2 44.91 1.68 27.62
C THR A 2 45.70 0.45 27.15
N VAL A 3 45.45 0.07 25.88
CA VAL A 3 46.30 -0.73 24.98
C VAL A 3 46.09 -2.26 25.10
N LEU A 4 45.79 -3.06 24.07
CA LEU A 4 45.67 -2.95 22.60
C LEU A 4 45.05 -4.29 22.10
N LEU A 5 44.13 -4.28 21.12
CA LEU A 5 44.30 -4.77 19.72
C LEU A 5 44.78 -6.23 19.59
N LYS A 6 44.27 -7.10 18.70
CA LYS A 6 43.94 -7.05 17.26
C LYS A 6 43.63 -8.53 16.90
N ALA A 7 43.15 -9.00 15.75
CA ALA A 7 42.85 -8.54 14.40
C ALA A 7 42.20 -9.78 13.70
N SER A 8 41.16 -9.67 12.88
CA SER A 8 41.21 -9.40 11.42
C SER A 8 41.84 -10.56 10.61
N ASN A 9 41.18 -11.25 9.68
CA ASN A 9 40.82 -10.93 8.28
C ASN A 9 40.99 -12.27 7.48
N LEU A 10 40.51 -12.57 6.28
CA LEU A 10 40.39 -11.87 4.98
C LEU A 10 39.25 -12.56 4.16
N HIS A 11 38.44 -11.88 3.33
CA HIS A 11 38.69 -11.43 1.92
C HIS A 11 39.20 -12.57 1.00
N SER A 12 38.91 -12.74 -0.30
CA SER A 12 38.08 -12.16 -1.36
C SER A 12 38.48 -12.92 -2.63
N PHE A 13 37.66 -12.98 -3.70
CA PHE A 13 38.15 -12.68 -5.07
C PHE A 13 37.02 -12.59 -6.10
N VAL A 14 37.06 -11.51 -6.89
CA VAL A 14 36.37 -11.25 -8.15
C VAL A 14 37.46 -10.92 -9.18
N ILE A 15 37.29 -11.37 -10.43
CA ILE A 15 37.75 -10.85 -11.75
C ILE A 15 37.29 -11.96 -12.74
N GLY A 16 36.69 -11.78 -13.92
CA GLY A 16 36.47 -10.65 -14.83
C GLY A 16 36.71 -11.15 -16.28
N PHE A 17 35.88 -10.65 -17.22
CA PHE A 17 36.02 -10.63 -18.70
C PHE A 17 35.20 -11.55 -19.64
N ASN A 18 34.57 -10.84 -20.60
CA ASN A 18 33.83 -11.21 -21.82
C ASN A 18 34.64 -12.02 -22.84
N THR A 19 33.97 -12.89 -23.64
CA THR A 19 33.99 -12.85 -25.13
C THR A 19 33.01 -13.84 -25.78
N LYS A 20 32.69 -13.53 -27.04
CA LYS A 20 31.68 -14.09 -27.97
C LYS A 20 31.93 -15.52 -28.50
N MET A 21 30.84 -16.09 -29.01
CA MET A 21 30.68 -17.02 -30.17
C MET A 21 30.72 -18.55 -29.97
N SER A 22 29.55 -19.14 -30.30
CA SER A 22 29.25 -20.42 -30.97
C SER A 22 30.42 -21.29 -31.43
N VAL A 23 30.38 -22.60 -31.10
CA VAL A 23 30.36 -23.74 -32.06
C VAL A 23 29.99 -25.03 -31.28
N ALA A 24 29.33 -25.94 -32.00
CA ALA A 24 28.66 -27.15 -31.55
C ALA A 24 29.59 -28.32 -31.09
N SER A 25 28.90 -29.30 -30.49
CA SER A 25 29.14 -30.75 -30.51
C SER A 25 30.36 -31.31 -29.79
N THR A 26 30.15 -31.96 -28.64
CA THR A 26 30.17 -33.45 -28.48
C THR A 26 29.99 -33.85 -27.01
N SER A 27 29.03 -34.73 -26.72
CA SER A 27 29.00 -35.60 -25.52
C SER A 27 30.04 -36.73 -25.72
N PRO A 28 30.53 -37.49 -24.69
CA PRO A 28 29.78 -38.16 -23.60
C PRO A 28 30.58 -38.12 -22.25
N ALA A 29 30.22 -38.69 -21.09
CA ALA A 29 29.35 -39.80 -20.72
C ALA A 29 28.97 -39.73 -19.22
N SER A 30 27.75 -40.16 -18.93
CA SER A 30 27.27 -40.94 -17.77
C SER A 30 27.81 -40.70 -16.34
N SER A 31 26.93 -40.14 -15.50
CA SER A 31 26.81 -40.44 -14.07
C SER A 31 25.46 -41.13 -13.79
N PRO A 32 25.34 -41.97 -12.75
CA PRO A 32 24.33 -43.04 -12.63
C PRO A 32 22.91 -42.52 -12.32
N PRO A 33 21.85 -43.27 -12.68
CA PRO A 33 20.47 -42.84 -12.44
C PRO A 33 20.17 -42.87 -10.93
N GLN A 34 19.85 -41.71 -10.34
CA GLN A 34 19.18 -41.66 -9.05
C GLN A 34 17.82 -42.35 -9.20
N GLU A 35 17.62 -43.46 -8.47
CA GLU A 35 16.34 -44.15 -8.39
C GLU A 35 15.30 -43.24 -7.73
N THR A 36 14.51 -42.55 -8.55
CA THR A 36 13.33 -41.84 -8.08
C THR A 36 12.26 -42.86 -7.70
N ALA A 37 11.69 -42.71 -6.49
CA ALA A 37 10.58 -43.56 -6.06
C ALA A 37 9.43 -43.47 -7.08
N LYS A 38 8.89 -44.61 -7.50
CA LYS A 38 7.81 -44.69 -8.51
C LYS A 38 6.53 -45.22 -7.90
N ASN A 39 5.40 -44.61 -8.26
CA ASN A 39 4.09 -45.16 -7.99
C ASN A 39 3.81 -46.31 -9.00
N PRO A 40 3.20 -47.45 -8.59
CA PRO A 40 2.85 -48.52 -9.52
C PRO A 40 1.79 -48.10 -10.54
N ARG A 41 0.94 -47.12 -10.21
CA ARG A 41 -0.15 -46.62 -11.05
C ARG A 41 0.25 -45.34 -11.81
N VAL A 42 -0.38 -45.13 -12.95
CA VAL A 42 -0.27 -43.85 -13.69
C VAL A 42 -1.06 -42.79 -12.92
N CYS A 43 -0.52 -41.56 -12.80
CA CYS A 43 -1.23 -40.48 -12.12
C CYS A 43 -2.57 -40.14 -12.80
N LEU A 44 -3.50 -39.60 -12.04
CA LEU A 44 -4.85 -39.23 -12.47
C LEU A 44 -4.85 -38.35 -13.73
N ASN A 45 -3.96 -37.36 -13.75
CA ASN A 45 -3.90 -36.39 -14.84
C ASN A 45 -3.41 -37.02 -16.17
N CYS A 46 -2.39 -37.89 -16.10
CA CYS A 46 -1.90 -38.60 -17.28
C CYS A 46 -2.88 -39.69 -17.74
N ARG A 47 -3.58 -40.34 -16.79
CA ARG A 47 -4.64 -41.32 -17.07
C ARG A 47 -5.80 -40.67 -17.83
N ARG A 48 -6.31 -39.54 -17.34
CA ARG A 48 -7.40 -38.78 -17.98
C ARG A 48 -7.03 -38.29 -19.38
N LYS A 49 -5.80 -37.81 -19.57
CA LYS A 49 -5.31 -37.30 -20.86
C LYS A 49 -4.82 -38.40 -21.82
N LYS A 50 -4.83 -39.67 -21.41
CA LYS A 50 -4.27 -40.83 -22.15
C LYS A 50 -2.83 -40.55 -22.63
N LYS A 51 -1.99 -40.03 -21.74
CA LYS A 51 -0.60 -39.66 -22.04
C LYS A 51 0.39 -40.49 -21.21
N ARG A 52 1.61 -40.67 -21.75
CA ARG A 52 2.71 -41.38 -21.06
C ARG A 52 3.05 -40.67 -19.75
N CYS A 53 3.20 -41.47 -18.68
CA CYS A 53 3.58 -41.06 -17.33
C CYS A 53 4.77 -41.90 -16.87
N ASP A 54 5.78 -41.24 -16.35
CA ASP A 54 7.00 -41.80 -15.74
C ASP A 54 6.77 -42.33 -14.32
N LYS A 55 5.60 -42.03 -13.75
CA LYS A 55 5.12 -42.45 -12.42
C LYS A 55 6.02 -42.02 -11.25
N ALA A 56 6.88 -41.03 -11.44
CA ALA A 56 7.72 -40.53 -10.34
C ALA A 56 6.88 -39.94 -9.21
N LEU A 57 7.37 -40.12 -7.98
CA LEU A 57 6.85 -39.49 -6.77
C LEU A 57 7.77 -38.34 -6.34
N PRO A 58 7.22 -37.24 -5.78
CA PRO A 58 5.80 -37.00 -5.51
C PRO A 58 4.99 -36.57 -6.74
N SER A 59 5.64 -36.29 -7.87
CA SER A 59 4.99 -35.85 -9.11
C SER A 59 5.73 -36.40 -10.34
N CYS A 60 4.96 -36.81 -11.35
CA CYS A 60 5.51 -37.28 -12.62
C CYS A 60 6.04 -36.10 -13.45
N SER A 61 7.12 -36.28 -14.22
CA SER A 61 7.79 -35.20 -14.98
C SER A 61 6.82 -34.43 -15.87
N ARG A 62 5.86 -35.12 -16.49
CA ARG A 62 4.87 -34.47 -17.37
C ARG A 62 3.94 -33.50 -16.62
N CYS A 63 3.56 -33.82 -15.39
CA CYS A 63 2.75 -32.93 -14.56
C CYS A 63 3.55 -31.71 -14.14
N VAL A 64 4.85 -31.89 -13.84
CA VAL A 64 5.78 -30.79 -13.55
C VAL A 64 5.93 -29.88 -14.77
N ASP A 65 6.24 -30.44 -15.94
CA ASP A 65 6.45 -29.67 -17.19
C ASP A 65 5.21 -28.91 -17.65
N SER A 66 4.02 -29.41 -17.30
CA SER A 66 2.75 -28.76 -17.66
C SER A 66 2.17 -27.88 -16.54
N LEU A 67 2.89 -27.73 -15.41
CA LEU A 67 2.46 -26.99 -14.23
C LEU A 67 1.07 -27.41 -13.75
N GLN A 68 0.80 -28.71 -13.74
CA GLN A 68 -0.46 -29.29 -13.28
C GLN A 68 -0.22 -30.16 -12.05
N VAL A 69 -1.14 -30.11 -11.09
CA VAL A 69 -1.06 -30.95 -9.88
C VAL A 69 -1.04 -32.43 -10.26
N CYS A 70 -0.08 -33.19 -9.73
CA CYS A 70 0.05 -34.62 -9.92
C CYS A 70 -0.58 -35.36 -8.73
N GLN A 71 -1.59 -36.20 -8.99
CA GLN A 71 -2.28 -36.98 -7.96
C GLN A 71 -2.36 -38.45 -8.37
N TYR A 72 -2.23 -39.36 -7.41
CA TYR A 72 -2.41 -40.80 -7.57
C TYR A 72 -3.62 -41.25 -6.72
N ASP A 73 -4.34 -42.29 -7.14
CA ASP A 73 -5.48 -42.82 -6.37
C ASP A 73 -5.01 -43.54 -5.10
N GLU A 74 -5.42 -43.04 -3.95
CA GLU A 74 -5.21 -43.62 -2.62
C GLU A 74 -6.46 -44.43 -2.22
N GLU A 75 -6.49 -45.76 -2.41
CA GLU A 75 -7.49 -46.60 -1.72
C GLU A 75 -6.98 -48.02 -1.42
N GLY A 76 -7.01 -48.37 -0.12
CA GLY A 76 -7.20 -49.76 0.36
C GLY A 76 -6.47 -50.16 1.66
N GLY A 77 -6.94 -49.75 2.86
CA GLY A 77 -6.63 -50.43 4.13
C GLY A 77 -6.83 -49.62 5.45
N LEU A 78 -8.00 -49.76 6.09
CA LEU A 78 -8.36 -49.38 7.48
C LEU A 78 -7.92 -50.47 8.51
N PRO A 79 -8.14 -50.40 9.85
CA PRO A 79 -8.42 -49.31 10.82
C PRO A 79 -7.53 -49.32 12.11
N GLY A 80 -7.48 -48.22 12.86
CA GLY A 80 -7.25 -48.12 14.33
C GLY A 80 -6.01 -48.78 14.99
N GLY A 81 -5.12 -47.97 15.57
CA GLY A 81 -4.12 -48.44 16.55
C GLY A 81 -2.90 -47.53 16.69
N LEU A 82 -2.46 -47.32 17.94
CA LEU A 82 -1.43 -46.38 18.41
C LEU A 82 0.02 -46.74 18.01
N CYS A 83 0.93 -45.77 18.28
CA CYS A 83 2.42 -45.75 18.22
C CYS A 83 2.99 -45.16 16.91
N SER A 84 3.88 -44.16 16.88
CA SER A 84 4.63 -43.34 17.85
C SER A 84 5.10 -42.07 17.12
N PRO A 85 5.39 -40.94 17.79
CA PRO A 85 5.85 -39.73 17.11
C PRO A 85 7.32 -39.89 16.64
N GLY A 86 7.51 -40.14 15.34
CA GLY A 86 8.76 -39.82 14.64
C GLY A 86 8.87 -38.31 14.42
N PRO A 87 10.07 -37.76 14.19
CA PRO A 87 10.35 -36.34 14.41
C PRO A 87 9.48 -35.47 13.52
N SER A 88 8.58 -34.72 14.15
CA SER A 88 7.83 -33.65 13.53
C SER A 88 8.82 -32.73 12.83
N PHE A 89 8.82 -32.75 11.49
CA PHE A 89 9.16 -31.55 10.75
C PHE A 89 8.04 -30.57 11.07
N HIS A 90 8.27 -29.75 12.09
CA HIS A 90 7.49 -28.56 12.34
C HIS A 90 7.61 -27.69 11.09
N LEU A 91 6.61 -27.77 10.22
CA LEU A 91 6.26 -26.60 9.42
C LEU A 91 6.09 -25.46 10.43
N PRO A 92 6.80 -24.33 10.26
CA PRO A 92 6.62 -23.18 11.13
C PRO A 92 5.13 -22.91 11.27
N GLN A 93 4.68 -22.77 12.52
CA GLN A 93 3.32 -22.42 12.91
C GLN A 93 2.95 -20.98 12.48
N SER A 94 3.38 -20.54 11.29
CA SER A 94 3.13 -19.24 10.69
C SER A 94 2.23 -19.29 9.46
N MET A 95 1.76 -20.48 9.05
CA MET A 95 0.82 -20.64 7.92
C MET A 95 -0.62 -21.00 8.32
N ILE A 96 -1.00 -20.82 9.57
CA ILE A 96 -2.42 -20.77 9.95
C ILE A 96 -2.73 -19.30 10.22
N ILE A 97 -3.27 -18.63 9.20
CA ILE A 97 -3.93 -17.33 9.36
C ILE A 97 -5.01 -17.55 10.42
N SER A 98 -4.89 -16.83 11.53
CA SER A 98 -5.92 -16.63 12.54
C SER A 98 -7.33 -16.70 11.93
N GLU A 99 -8.24 -17.46 12.54
CA GLU A 99 -9.67 -17.44 12.24
C GLU A 99 -10.23 -16.03 12.52
N GLN A 100 -9.96 -15.08 11.63
CA GLN A 100 -10.72 -13.84 11.55
C GLN A 100 -12.10 -14.24 11.00
N ARG A 101 -13.09 -14.31 11.90
CA ARG A 101 -14.50 -14.35 11.52
C ARG A 101 -14.82 -13.08 10.73
N TRP A 102 -14.77 -13.19 9.41
CA TRP A 102 -15.26 -12.15 8.52
C TRP A 102 -16.78 -12.08 8.64
N GLY A 103 -17.35 -10.87 8.57
CA GLY A 103 -18.80 -10.72 8.51
C GLY A 103 -19.37 -11.51 7.33
N THR A 104 -20.52 -12.15 7.49
CA THR A 104 -21.20 -12.77 6.35
C THR A 104 -21.78 -11.67 5.47
N VAL A 105 -21.47 -11.69 4.17
CA VAL A 105 -22.17 -10.87 3.18
C VAL A 105 -23.65 -11.23 3.21
N SER A 106 -24.54 -10.23 3.12
CA SER A 106 -25.99 -10.46 3.14
C SER A 106 -26.38 -11.45 2.02
N PRO A 107 -27.10 -12.56 2.31
CA PRO A 107 -27.56 -13.50 1.29
C PRO A 107 -28.40 -12.85 0.17
N GLY A 108 -29.06 -11.72 0.46
CA GLY A 108 -29.81 -10.94 -0.53
C GLY A 108 -28.95 -10.38 -1.67
N LEU A 109 -27.65 -10.17 -1.44
CA LEU A 109 -26.73 -9.65 -2.45
C LEU A 109 -26.52 -10.65 -3.60
N PHE A 110 -26.54 -11.95 -3.29
CA PHE A 110 -26.32 -13.00 -4.30
C PHE A 110 -27.63 -13.45 -4.96
N MET A 111 -28.77 -13.33 -4.29
CA MET A 111 -30.07 -13.69 -4.87
C MET A 111 -30.45 -12.85 -6.09
N ALA A 112 -29.93 -11.63 -6.20
CA ALA A 112 -30.17 -10.73 -7.34
C ALA A 112 -29.18 -10.91 -8.50
N LEU A 113 -28.12 -11.71 -8.37
CA LEU A 113 -27.21 -12.01 -9.50
C LEU A 113 -27.83 -13.01 -10.49
N ASP A 114 -28.81 -13.80 -10.02
CA ASP A 114 -29.57 -14.76 -10.84
C ASP A 114 -30.77 -14.11 -11.56
N THR A 115 -31.12 -12.85 -11.25
CA THR A 115 -32.22 -12.14 -11.92
C THR A 115 -31.72 -11.38 -13.15
N VAL A 116 -32.58 -11.22 -14.16
CA VAL A 116 -32.34 -10.47 -15.42
C VAL A 116 -32.20 -8.95 -15.18
N GLU A 117 -31.90 -8.53 -13.95
CA GLU A 117 -31.88 -7.13 -13.56
C GLU A 117 -30.63 -6.42 -14.07
N ASP A 118 -30.82 -5.21 -14.60
CA ASP A 118 -29.72 -4.37 -15.06
C ASP A 118 -28.80 -3.96 -13.89
N ILE A 119 -27.49 -3.89 -14.16
CA ILE A 119 -26.46 -3.62 -13.15
C ILE A 119 -26.68 -2.25 -12.48
N HIS A 120 -27.22 -1.28 -13.20
CA HIS A 120 -27.54 0.05 -12.69
C HIS A 120 -28.66 0.02 -11.66
N SER A 121 -29.73 -0.72 -11.91
CA SER A 121 -30.84 -0.92 -10.97
C SER A 121 -30.38 -1.69 -9.73
N PHE A 122 -29.58 -2.74 -9.91
CA PHE A 122 -29.04 -3.54 -8.81
C PHE A 122 -28.17 -2.72 -7.86
N THR A 123 -27.19 -2.00 -8.40
CA THR A 123 -26.30 -1.13 -7.62
C THR A 123 -27.06 0.01 -6.93
N SER A 124 -28.08 0.58 -7.58
CA SER A 124 -28.94 1.62 -7.00
C SER A 124 -29.70 1.11 -5.77
N ARG A 125 -30.30 -0.09 -5.84
CA ARG A 125 -30.98 -0.69 -4.68
C ARG A 125 -30.02 -0.95 -3.53
N CYS A 126 -28.85 -1.51 -3.81
CA CYS A 126 -27.86 -1.75 -2.76
C CYS A 126 -27.30 -0.44 -2.17
N LEU A 127 -27.16 0.62 -2.98
CA LEU A 127 -26.83 1.95 -2.48
C LEU A 127 -27.89 2.44 -1.48
N SER A 128 -29.18 2.25 -1.78
CA SER A 128 -30.28 2.57 -0.87
C SER A 128 -30.32 1.67 0.37
N GLU A 129 -29.96 0.39 0.26
CA GLU A 129 -29.88 -0.53 1.41
C GLU A 129 -28.75 -0.14 2.38
N VAL A 130 -27.58 0.28 1.84
CA VAL A 130 -26.40 0.61 2.64
C VAL A 130 -26.46 2.04 3.18
N LEU A 131 -26.86 3.01 2.35
CA LEU A 131 -26.84 4.44 2.70
C LEU A 131 -28.22 5.00 3.02
N GLY A 132 -29.31 4.28 2.82
CA GLY A 132 -30.65 4.74 3.17
C GLY A 132 -31.15 5.88 2.26
N SER A 133 -31.56 6.99 2.87
CA SER A 133 -32.24 8.09 2.17
C SER A 133 -31.31 8.96 1.33
N ARG A 134 -31.92 9.71 0.41
CA ARG A 134 -31.23 10.71 -0.41
C ARG A 134 -30.46 11.75 0.42
N ASP A 135 -31.06 12.24 1.50
CA ASP A 135 -30.41 13.22 2.39
C ASP A 135 -29.14 12.66 3.03
N ASN A 136 -29.13 11.37 3.38
CA ASN A 136 -27.93 10.73 3.93
C ASN A 136 -26.84 10.57 2.86
N ILE A 137 -27.21 10.29 1.61
CA ILE A 137 -26.26 10.24 0.49
C ILE A 137 -25.63 11.62 0.27
N GLU A 138 -26.44 12.69 0.25
CA GLU A 138 -25.94 14.07 0.12
C GLU A 138 -25.02 14.44 1.32
N HIS A 139 -25.35 13.98 2.54
CA HIS A 139 -24.50 14.16 3.71
C HIS A 139 -23.14 13.44 3.59
N VAL A 140 -23.13 12.20 3.09
CA VAL A 140 -21.91 11.42 2.82
C VAL A 140 -21.01 12.17 1.84
N VAL A 141 -21.57 12.69 0.76
CA VAL A 141 -20.83 13.44 -0.26
C VAL A 141 -20.24 14.72 0.33
N ALA A 142 -21.05 15.51 1.05
CA ALA A 142 -20.57 16.72 1.72
C ALA A 142 -19.45 16.41 2.71
N ARG A 143 -19.59 15.33 3.50
CA ARG A 143 -18.59 14.89 4.47
C ARG A 143 -17.30 14.46 3.78
N TYR A 144 -17.37 13.70 2.70
CA TYR A 144 -16.20 13.25 1.94
C TYR A 144 -15.37 14.44 1.45
N PHE A 145 -16.02 15.43 0.82
CA PHE A 145 -15.32 16.60 0.31
C PHE A 145 -14.77 17.52 1.41
N ALA A 146 -15.44 17.57 2.57
CA ALA A 146 -14.96 18.31 3.73
C ALA A 146 -13.78 17.64 4.44
N THR A 147 -13.60 16.31 4.31
CA THR A 147 -12.63 15.55 5.13
C THR A 147 -11.58 14.80 4.33
N THR A 148 -11.97 13.83 3.51
CA THR A 148 -11.03 12.92 2.83
C THR A 148 -10.44 13.56 1.59
N ASN A 149 -11.26 14.26 0.81
CA ASN A 149 -10.81 14.96 -0.40
C ASN A 149 -9.91 16.17 -0.12
N THR A 150 -9.60 16.48 1.15
CA THR A 150 -8.66 17.55 1.52
C THR A 150 -7.19 17.10 1.42
N TRP A 151 -6.96 15.79 1.54
CA TRP A 151 -5.65 15.16 1.56
C TRP A 151 -5.52 13.94 0.62
N PHE A 152 -6.66 13.39 0.17
CA PHE A 152 -6.73 12.35 -0.87
C PHE A 152 -7.68 12.81 -1.97
N THR A 153 -7.32 13.93 -2.58
CA THR A 153 -8.03 14.47 -3.74
C THR A 153 -7.93 13.39 -4.82
N ILE A 154 -9.02 12.73 -5.17
CA ILE A 154 -9.04 11.81 -6.33
C ILE A 154 -10.36 11.92 -7.09
N VAL A 155 -11.30 12.72 -6.58
CA VAL A 155 -12.60 12.99 -7.17
C VAL A 155 -12.71 14.49 -7.37
N ASP A 156 -13.10 14.91 -8.58
CA ASP A 156 -13.43 16.31 -8.82
C ASP A 156 -14.80 16.65 -8.25
N ARG A 157 -14.86 17.69 -7.44
CA ARG A 157 -16.07 18.05 -6.72
C ARG A 157 -17.16 18.53 -7.67
N VAL A 158 -16.81 19.39 -8.62
CA VAL A 158 -17.78 20.02 -9.51
C VAL A 158 -18.36 18.99 -10.48
N GLU A 159 -17.51 18.18 -11.10
CA GLU A 159 -17.93 17.08 -11.97
C GLU A 159 -18.77 16.06 -11.20
N PHE A 160 -18.37 15.68 -9.98
CA PHE A 160 -19.10 14.69 -9.19
C PHE A 160 -20.46 15.21 -8.70
N GLU A 161 -20.55 16.45 -8.23
CA GLU A 161 -21.83 17.04 -7.82
C GLU A 161 -22.81 17.15 -9.00
N ALA A 162 -22.31 17.34 -10.23
CA ALA A 162 -23.14 17.26 -11.44
C ALA A 162 -23.64 15.82 -11.71
N LEU A 163 -22.77 14.81 -11.55
CA LEU A 163 -23.17 13.40 -11.66
C LEU A 163 -24.20 13.01 -10.60
N LEU A 164 -24.05 13.49 -9.36
CA LEU A 164 -24.96 13.22 -8.25
C LEU A 164 -26.38 13.72 -8.53
N LYS A 165 -26.54 14.86 -9.22
CA LYS A 165 -27.87 15.37 -9.59
C LYS A 165 -28.59 14.43 -10.56
N ASN A 166 -27.83 13.80 -11.47
CA ASN A 166 -28.36 12.92 -12.50
C ASN A 166 -28.67 11.51 -11.98
N ILE A 167 -28.00 11.05 -10.92
CA ILE A 167 -28.12 9.67 -10.42
C ILE A 167 -29.56 9.30 -10.01
N TRP A 168 -30.35 10.29 -9.60
CA TRP A 168 -31.74 10.10 -9.19
C TRP A 168 -32.69 9.87 -10.37
N ILE A 169 -32.30 10.31 -11.56
CA ILE A 169 -33.09 10.18 -12.80
C ILE A 169 -32.59 8.98 -13.60
N ALA A 170 -31.27 8.85 -13.72
CA ALA A 170 -30.61 7.78 -14.45
C ALA A 170 -29.51 7.17 -13.55
N PRO A 171 -29.78 6.01 -12.90
CA PRO A 171 -28.82 5.39 -12.00
C PRO A 171 -27.57 4.94 -12.77
N SER A 172 -26.40 5.14 -12.17
CA SER A 172 -25.12 4.72 -12.73
C SER A 172 -24.44 3.75 -11.77
N ALA A 173 -24.18 2.51 -12.22
CA ALA A 173 -23.46 1.52 -11.45
C ALA A 173 -22.10 2.03 -10.97
N GLU A 174 -21.38 2.74 -11.84
CA GLU A 174 -20.06 3.30 -11.60
C GLU A 174 -20.11 4.42 -10.54
N THR A 175 -21.09 5.32 -10.64
CA THR A 175 -21.28 6.40 -9.66
C THR A 175 -21.77 5.86 -8.31
N SER A 176 -22.65 4.85 -8.32
CA SER A 176 -23.15 4.20 -7.10
C SER A 176 -22.02 3.52 -6.32
N VAL A 177 -21.11 2.81 -6.99
CA VAL A 177 -19.97 2.21 -6.29
C VAL A 177 -18.97 3.25 -5.80
N LEU A 178 -18.79 4.36 -6.52
CA LEU A 178 -17.97 5.46 -6.04
C LEU A 178 -18.55 6.10 -4.78
N LEU A 179 -19.87 6.32 -4.71
CA LEU A 179 -20.56 6.78 -3.50
C LEU A 179 -20.37 5.80 -2.32
N LEU A 180 -20.47 4.51 -2.58
CA LEU A 180 -20.18 3.47 -1.58
C LEU A 180 -18.73 3.53 -1.11
N GLY A 181 -17.77 3.69 -2.01
CA GLY A 181 -16.35 3.89 -1.67
C GLY A 181 -16.12 5.16 -0.82
N MET A 182 -16.76 6.27 -1.17
CA MET A 182 -16.72 7.52 -0.40
C MET A 182 -17.30 7.32 1.01
N SER A 183 -18.41 6.59 1.13
CA SER A 183 -19.02 6.27 2.42
C SER A 183 -18.12 5.39 3.29
N LEU A 184 -17.36 4.48 2.67
CA LEU A 184 -16.47 3.56 3.35
C LEU A 184 -15.25 4.30 3.94
N ILE A 185 -14.59 5.16 3.16
CA ILE A 185 -13.36 5.84 3.62
C ILE A 185 -13.61 6.91 4.69
N ILE A 186 -14.79 7.52 4.73
CA ILE A 186 -15.14 8.51 5.77
C ILE A 186 -15.53 7.86 7.09
N ARG A 187 -15.82 6.56 7.07
CA ARG A 187 -16.30 5.81 8.23
C ARG A 187 -15.27 5.80 9.34
N LEU A 188 -15.73 6.02 10.57
CA LEU A 188 -14.91 5.91 11.77
C LEU A 188 -15.00 4.50 12.37
N PRO A 189 -13.91 3.99 12.96
CA PRO A 189 -13.96 2.77 13.74
C PRO A 189 -14.96 2.86 14.89
N HIS A 190 -15.77 1.81 15.04
CA HIS A 190 -16.76 1.72 16.10
C HIS A 190 -16.27 0.76 17.19
N ASN A 191 -16.23 1.23 18.45
CA ASN A 191 -15.65 0.47 19.58
C ASN A 191 -16.37 -0.87 19.86
N ASN A 192 -17.62 -1.02 19.45
CA ASN A 192 -18.44 -2.21 19.75
C ASN A 192 -18.50 -3.24 18.61
N ASN A 193 -17.75 -3.06 17.51
CA ASN A 193 -17.83 -3.99 16.39
C ASN A 193 -16.88 -5.18 16.57
N LEU A 194 -17.44 -6.37 16.85
CA LEU A 194 -16.68 -7.63 16.96
C LEU A 194 -15.91 -7.97 15.67
N ASN A 195 -16.43 -7.56 14.51
CA ASN A 195 -15.80 -7.79 13.20
C ASN A 195 -14.82 -6.67 12.82
N GLY A 196 -14.58 -5.70 13.71
CA GLY A 196 -13.71 -4.56 13.47
C GLY A 196 -14.13 -3.76 12.23
N MET A 197 -13.13 -3.41 11.41
CA MET A 197 -13.32 -2.66 10.15
C MET A 197 -13.57 -3.56 8.93
N ALA A 198 -13.58 -4.89 9.11
CA ALA A 198 -13.82 -5.90 8.07
C ALA A 198 -15.27 -6.42 8.11
N ASP A 199 -16.21 -5.53 8.39
CA ASP A 199 -17.60 -5.89 8.61
C ASP A 199 -18.43 -6.00 7.31
N SER A 200 -19.75 -6.19 7.46
CA SER A 200 -20.66 -6.39 6.34
C SER A 200 -20.72 -5.20 5.38
N VAL A 201 -20.50 -3.97 5.84
CA VAL A 201 -20.50 -2.78 4.96
C VAL A 201 -19.26 -2.82 4.07
N TYR A 202 -18.07 -3.00 4.64
CA TYR A 202 -16.83 -3.15 3.87
C TYR A 202 -16.96 -4.26 2.81
N LEU A 203 -17.44 -5.44 3.22
CA LEU A 203 -17.61 -6.57 2.31
C LEU A 203 -18.67 -6.31 1.23
N SER A 204 -19.76 -5.61 1.56
CA SER A 204 -20.78 -5.20 0.58
C SER A 204 -20.20 -4.29 -0.48
N VAL A 205 -19.42 -3.27 -0.09
CA VAL A 205 -18.77 -2.35 -1.04
C VAL A 205 -17.79 -3.09 -1.94
N LYS A 206 -16.92 -3.93 -1.36
CA LYS A 206 -15.92 -4.70 -2.12
C LYS A 206 -16.56 -5.71 -3.08
N THR A 207 -17.63 -6.38 -2.64
CA THR A 207 -18.38 -7.31 -3.48
C THR A 207 -19.09 -6.56 -4.61
N MET A 208 -19.70 -5.41 -4.31
CA MET A 208 -20.38 -4.60 -5.32
C MET A 208 -19.42 -4.12 -6.42
N LEU A 209 -18.26 -3.59 -6.03
CA LEU A 209 -17.26 -3.18 -7.00
C LEU A 209 -16.80 -4.35 -7.89
N SER A 210 -16.61 -5.53 -7.29
CA SER A 210 -16.23 -6.74 -8.02
C SER A 210 -17.31 -7.14 -9.04
N VAL A 211 -18.59 -7.12 -8.65
CA VAL A 211 -19.72 -7.41 -9.55
C VAL A 211 -19.78 -6.39 -10.69
N VAL A 212 -19.71 -5.09 -10.40
CA VAL A 212 -19.77 -4.04 -11.43
C VAL A 212 -18.63 -4.18 -12.44
N LYS A 213 -17.40 -4.45 -11.97
CA LYS A 213 -16.22 -4.69 -12.83
C LYS A 213 -16.39 -5.88 -13.79
N THR A 214 -17.25 -6.85 -13.48
CA THR A 214 -17.53 -7.99 -14.39
C THR A 214 -18.57 -7.67 -15.46
N LYS A 215 -19.37 -6.61 -15.27
CA LYS A 215 -20.51 -6.27 -16.14
C LYS A 215 -20.29 -4.99 -16.95
N VAL A 216 -19.43 -4.09 -16.48
CA VAL A 216 -19.19 -2.77 -17.08
C VAL A 216 -17.71 -2.66 -17.50
N CYS A 217 -17.45 -1.88 -18.56
CA CYS A 217 -16.09 -1.54 -18.96
C CYS A 217 -15.36 -0.78 -17.83
N LEU A 218 -14.03 -0.92 -17.80
CA LEU A 218 -13.20 -0.19 -16.87
C LEU A 218 -13.30 1.32 -17.10
N SER A 219 -13.47 2.08 -16.01
CA SER A 219 -13.65 3.53 -16.05
C SER A 219 -13.00 4.25 -14.86
N ILE A 220 -13.00 5.57 -14.92
CA ILE A 220 -12.43 6.44 -13.88
C ILE A 220 -13.13 6.28 -12.53
N PRO A 221 -14.47 6.24 -12.41
CA PRO A 221 -15.14 6.00 -11.12
C PRO A 221 -14.80 4.64 -10.50
N LEU A 222 -14.62 3.59 -11.32
CA LEU A 222 -14.20 2.29 -10.81
C LEU A 222 -12.77 2.34 -10.25
N MET A 223 -11.85 3.05 -10.93
CA MET A 223 -10.49 3.29 -10.44
C MET A 223 -10.46 4.09 -9.15
N GLN A 224 -11.26 5.17 -9.07
CA GLN A 224 -11.42 5.96 -7.84
C GLN A 224 -11.95 5.09 -6.70
N THR A 225 -12.95 4.25 -6.96
CA THR A 225 -13.54 3.35 -5.95
C THR A 225 -12.51 2.34 -5.44
N GLU A 226 -11.76 1.69 -6.33
CA GLU A 226 -10.72 0.73 -5.93
C GLU A 226 -9.63 1.42 -5.09
N LEU A 227 -9.23 2.64 -5.45
CA LEU A 227 -8.26 3.44 -4.67
C LEU A 227 -8.78 3.78 -3.27
N LEU A 228 -10.06 4.15 -3.13
CA LEU A 228 -10.67 4.40 -1.82
C LEU A 228 -10.66 3.14 -0.95
N ILE A 229 -10.97 1.98 -1.53
CA ILE A 229 -10.92 0.69 -0.83
C ILE A 229 -9.49 0.33 -0.43
N ALA A 230 -8.52 0.46 -1.34
CA ALA A 230 -7.12 0.20 -1.06
C ALA A 230 -6.57 1.11 0.06
N MET A 231 -6.94 2.39 0.04
CA MET A 231 -6.58 3.35 1.09
C MET A 231 -7.21 2.97 2.44
N TYR A 232 -8.50 2.59 2.44
CA TYR A 232 -9.21 2.12 3.64
C TYR A 232 -8.49 0.92 4.26
N GLU A 233 -8.24 -0.13 3.47
CA GLU A 233 -7.59 -1.35 3.93
C GLU A 233 -6.17 -1.09 4.46
N THR A 234 -5.41 -0.24 3.75
CA THR A 234 -4.08 0.21 4.17
C THR A 234 -4.12 0.91 5.52
N SER A 235 -5.15 1.72 5.78
CA SER A 235 -5.27 2.53 7.00
C SER A 235 -5.82 1.76 8.20
N HIS A 236 -6.38 0.56 7.99
CA HIS A 236 -7.06 -0.24 9.00
C HIS A 236 -6.36 -1.54 9.39
N GLY A 237 -5.11 -1.78 8.98
CA GLY A 237 -4.39 -3.00 9.36
C GLY A 237 -4.76 -4.22 8.51
N MET A 238 -5.41 -4.04 7.35
CA MET A 238 -5.90 -5.15 6.51
C MET A 238 -4.87 -5.54 5.45
N HIS A 239 -3.71 -6.02 5.91
CA HIS A 239 -2.49 -6.17 5.11
C HIS A 239 -2.68 -6.93 3.79
N GLN A 240 -3.24 -8.15 3.85
CA GLN A 240 -3.43 -8.98 2.66
C GLN A 240 -4.42 -8.35 1.68
N GLN A 241 -5.52 -7.80 2.21
CA GLN A 241 -6.57 -7.18 1.40
C GLN A 241 -6.03 -5.92 0.71
N ALA A 242 -5.33 -5.06 1.45
CA ALA A 242 -4.68 -3.86 0.94
C ALA A 242 -3.73 -4.20 -0.20
N TYR A 243 -2.87 -5.21 -0.03
CA TYR A 243 -1.95 -5.65 -1.08
C TYR A 243 -2.69 -6.08 -2.36
N MET A 244 -3.79 -6.81 -2.24
CA MET A 244 -4.58 -7.23 -3.41
C MET A 244 -5.26 -6.05 -4.11
N SER A 245 -5.82 -5.10 -3.35
CA SER A 245 -6.53 -3.95 -3.90
C SER A 245 -5.57 -2.95 -4.56
N VAL A 246 -4.40 -2.69 -3.97
CA VAL A 246 -3.33 -1.90 -4.61
C VAL A 246 -2.88 -2.56 -5.93
N GLY A 247 -2.72 -3.89 -5.93
CA GLY A 247 -2.44 -4.66 -7.15
C GLY A 247 -3.53 -4.47 -8.22
N SER A 248 -4.81 -4.47 -7.84
CA SER A 248 -5.92 -4.17 -8.74
C SER A 248 -5.83 -2.75 -9.29
N CYS A 249 -5.51 -1.73 -8.49
CA CYS A 249 -5.29 -0.36 -8.98
C CYS A 249 -4.21 -0.32 -10.06
N CYS A 250 -3.08 -1.01 -9.83
CA CYS A 250 -2.01 -1.11 -10.84
C CYS A 250 -2.47 -1.83 -12.11
N GLN A 251 -3.22 -2.93 -12.01
CA GLN A 251 -3.77 -3.62 -13.18
C GLN A 251 -4.76 -2.75 -13.96
N MET A 252 -5.61 -1.99 -13.26
CA MET A 252 -6.55 -1.05 -13.86
C MET A 252 -5.83 0.07 -14.59
N SER A 253 -4.77 0.65 -14.01
CA SER A 253 -3.96 1.67 -14.68
C SER A 253 -3.31 1.17 -15.98
N ARG A 254 -2.90 -0.11 -16.03
CA ARG A 254 -2.41 -0.75 -17.26
C ARG A 254 -3.50 -0.88 -18.31
N ALA A 255 -4.66 -1.38 -17.89
CA ALA A 255 -5.81 -1.56 -18.77
C ALA A 255 -6.35 -0.23 -19.33
N LEU A 256 -6.25 0.86 -18.57
CA LEU A 256 -6.58 2.23 -19.01
C LEU A 256 -5.51 2.86 -19.92
N GLY A 257 -4.40 2.16 -20.19
CA GLY A 257 -3.34 2.62 -21.09
C GLY A 257 -2.36 3.61 -20.47
N TRP A 258 -2.38 3.82 -19.15
CA TRP A 258 -1.50 4.79 -18.48
C TRP A 258 -0.01 4.40 -18.53
N TRP A 259 0.26 3.15 -18.89
CA TRP A 259 1.60 2.60 -19.03
C TRP A 259 2.20 2.83 -20.42
N ASP A 260 1.44 3.45 -21.34
CA ASP A 260 1.92 3.91 -22.64
C ASP A 260 2.28 5.39 -22.57
N LYS A 261 3.53 5.73 -22.88
CA LYS A 261 3.99 7.13 -22.96
C LYS A 261 3.20 7.98 -23.96
N ASN A 262 2.60 7.38 -24.98
CA ASN A 262 1.80 8.10 -25.96
C ASN A 262 0.45 8.57 -25.38
N PHE A 263 -0.09 7.87 -24.38
CA PHE A 263 -1.30 8.28 -23.66
C PHE A 263 -1.13 9.69 -23.09
N TRP A 264 0.01 9.95 -22.46
CA TRP A 264 0.32 11.22 -21.79
C TRP A 264 0.70 12.36 -22.75
N ARG A 265 1.04 12.07 -24.00
CA ARG A 265 1.38 13.08 -25.02
C ARG A 265 0.16 13.75 -25.65
N GLY A 266 -1.06 13.30 -25.31
CA GLY A 266 -2.29 13.83 -25.88
C GLY A 266 -2.48 13.54 -27.38
N GLN A 267 -1.61 12.75 -28.02
CA GLN A 267 -1.80 12.30 -29.41
C GLN A 267 -2.96 11.30 -29.45
N ARG A 268 -4.16 11.77 -29.85
CA ARG A 268 -5.37 10.93 -29.86
C ARG A 268 -5.92 10.68 -31.27
N ARG A 269 -6.35 9.42 -31.49
CA ARG A 269 -6.98 8.93 -32.72
C ARG A 269 -8.50 9.18 -32.82
N ALA A 270 -9.18 9.62 -31.74
CA ALA A 270 -10.64 9.49 -31.64
C ALA A 270 -11.43 10.68 -31.02
N GLY A 271 -10.84 11.88 -30.84
CA GLY A 271 -11.60 13.10 -30.51
C GLY A 271 -12.27 13.21 -29.12
N ILE A 272 -12.26 12.17 -28.27
CA ILE A 272 -12.85 12.24 -26.92
C ILE A 272 -11.90 13.00 -25.96
N PRO A 273 -12.39 14.01 -25.22
CA PRO A 273 -11.62 14.68 -24.18
C PRO A 273 -11.46 13.77 -22.95
N ILE A 274 -10.22 13.31 -22.69
CA ILE A 274 -9.84 12.63 -21.45
C ILE A 274 -9.29 13.69 -20.49
N ASN A 275 -9.75 13.66 -19.24
CA ASN A 275 -9.22 14.46 -18.15
C ASN A 275 -7.84 13.90 -17.73
N LEU A 276 -6.79 14.27 -18.47
CA LEU A 276 -5.39 13.88 -18.20
C LEU A 276 -4.90 14.34 -16.81
N PRO A 277 -5.23 15.55 -16.30
CA PRO A 277 -4.92 15.92 -14.92
C PRO A 277 -5.44 14.90 -13.91
N LEU A 278 -6.71 14.50 -14.02
CA LEU A 278 -7.32 13.50 -13.14
C LEU A 278 -6.66 12.12 -13.29
N CYS A 279 -6.33 11.69 -14.52
CA CYS A 279 -5.63 10.42 -14.73
C CYS A 279 -4.25 10.42 -14.05
N SER A 280 -3.51 11.51 -14.17
CA SER A 280 -2.20 11.68 -13.50
C SER A 280 -2.34 11.68 -11.98
N ALA A 281 -3.33 12.40 -11.46
CA ALA A 281 -3.68 12.41 -10.05
C ALA A 281 -3.96 11.00 -9.50
N LEU A 282 -4.76 10.19 -10.22
CA LEU A 282 -5.07 8.82 -9.83
C LEU A 282 -3.86 7.89 -9.90
N TRP A 283 -2.98 8.09 -10.88
CA TRP A 283 -1.71 7.37 -10.94
C TRP A 283 -0.85 7.67 -9.71
N TRP A 284 -0.62 8.94 -9.39
CA TRP A 284 0.18 9.33 -8.23
C TRP A 284 -0.49 8.95 -6.90
N ALA A 285 -1.81 8.93 -6.83
CA ALA A 285 -2.55 8.36 -5.71
C ALA A 285 -2.28 6.85 -5.58
N THR A 286 -2.21 6.11 -6.70
CA THR A 286 -1.85 4.68 -6.68
C THR A 286 -0.44 4.48 -6.13
N VAL A 287 0.53 5.28 -6.59
CA VAL A 287 1.90 5.29 -6.07
C VAL A 287 1.93 5.61 -4.57
N TYR A 288 1.16 6.61 -4.15
CA TYR A 288 1.04 7.00 -2.75
C TYR A 288 0.54 5.84 -1.88
N VAL A 289 -0.55 5.16 -2.25
CA VAL A 289 -1.10 4.05 -1.46
C VAL A 289 -0.13 2.86 -1.43
N ASP A 290 0.49 2.50 -2.55
CA ASP A 290 1.49 1.41 -2.63
C ASP A 290 2.70 1.68 -1.71
N CYS A 291 3.21 2.92 -1.73
CA CYS A 291 4.32 3.33 -0.89
C CYS A 291 3.95 3.42 0.59
N LEU A 292 2.77 3.95 0.90
CA LEU A 292 2.30 4.07 2.27
C LEU A 292 2.01 2.69 2.89
N PHE A 293 1.45 1.77 2.10
CA PHE A 293 1.30 0.38 2.49
C PHE A 293 2.65 -0.24 2.88
N GLN A 294 3.67 -0.10 2.03
CA GLN A 294 5.00 -0.60 2.31
C GLN A 294 5.62 0.03 3.57
N ALA A 295 5.46 1.34 3.75
CA ALA A 295 5.98 2.05 4.91
C ALA A 295 5.23 1.68 6.21
N GLY A 296 3.94 1.38 6.13
CA GLY A 296 3.11 1.03 7.28
C GLY A 296 3.35 -0.38 7.84
N TYR A 297 3.85 -1.30 7.01
CA TYR A 297 3.89 -2.74 7.31
C TYR A 297 5.28 -3.36 7.09
N GLN A 298 6.20 -3.10 8.03
CA GLN A 298 7.61 -3.50 7.88
C GLN A 298 7.86 -5.02 8.00
N ASP A 299 7.01 -5.75 8.72
CA ASP A 299 7.20 -7.19 8.96
C ASP A 299 6.78 -8.08 7.79
N HIS A 300 6.01 -7.52 6.84
CA HIS A 300 5.49 -8.25 5.68
C HIS A 300 6.11 -7.66 4.41
N ALA A 301 7.21 -8.27 3.96
CA ALA A 301 7.95 -7.82 2.78
C ALA A 301 7.21 -8.14 1.48
N TYR A 302 6.18 -7.35 1.19
CA TYR A 302 5.58 -7.31 -0.14
C TYR A 302 6.41 -6.39 -1.05
N PRO A 303 6.59 -6.72 -2.34
CA PRO A 303 7.21 -5.81 -3.28
C PRO A 303 6.23 -4.72 -3.72
N LEU A 304 6.73 -3.51 -3.98
CA LEU A 304 5.97 -2.40 -4.56
C LEU A 304 5.49 -2.76 -5.97
N TYR A 305 4.19 -2.68 -6.24
CA TYR A 305 3.66 -2.91 -7.58
C TYR A 305 4.08 -1.83 -8.58
N THR A 306 4.19 -0.59 -8.11
CA THR A 306 4.58 0.58 -8.91
C THR A 306 6.06 0.60 -9.26
N SER A 307 6.88 -0.25 -8.64
CA SER A 307 8.28 -0.47 -9.06
C SER A 307 8.40 -1.22 -10.39
N ALA A 308 7.35 -1.93 -10.82
CA ALA A 308 7.33 -2.69 -12.07
C ALA A 308 7.09 -1.81 -13.32
N VAL A 309 6.97 -0.49 -13.16
CA VAL A 309 6.75 0.46 -14.26
C VAL A 309 7.99 0.51 -15.16
N PRO A 310 7.82 0.59 -16.50
CA PRO A 310 8.96 0.74 -17.41
C PRO A 310 9.83 1.94 -17.04
N GLN A 311 11.15 1.76 -17.02
CA GLN A 311 12.10 2.80 -16.63
C GLN A 311 12.05 4.05 -17.53
N ASP A 312 11.56 3.92 -18.76
CA ASP A 312 11.39 5.04 -19.71
C ASP A 312 10.04 5.76 -19.58
N LEU A 313 9.13 5.26 -18.74
CA LEU A 313 7.82 5.87 -18.53
C LEU A 313 7.87 6.89 -17.38
N THR A 314 7.89 8.16 -17.75
CA THR A 314 7.65 9.26 -16.80
C THR A 314 6.21 9.73 -16.93
N VAL A 315 5.39 9.45 -15.91
CA VAL A 315 4.04 10.01 -15.82
C VAL A 315 4.13 11.49 -15.42
N PRO A 316 3.62 12.44 -16.21
CA PRO A 316 3.68 13.86 -15.87
C PRO A 316 2.86 14.18 -14.62
N PHE A 317 3.27 15.18 -13.84
CA PHE A 317 2.48 15.69 -12.72
C PHE A 317 1.19 16.40 -13.20
N PRO A 318 0.10 16.41 -12.42
CA PRO A 318 -1.18 16.99 -12.86
C PRO A 318 -1.08 18.44 -13.35
N GLU A 319 -0.20 19.25 -12.76
CA GLU A 319 0.00 20.67 -13.07
C GLU A 319 0.60 20.89 -14.47
N SER A 320 1.32 19.90 -15.00
CA SER A 320 1.95 19.99 -16.32
C SER A 320 0.91 20.09 -17.45
N PHE A 321 -0.30 19.56 -17.24
CA PHE A 321 -1.37 19.57 -18.24
C PHE A 321 -2.12 20.90 -18.34
N ARG A 322 -1.87 21.85 -17.42
CA ARG A 322 -2.52 23.18 -17.42
C ARG A 322 -2.05 24.09 -18.55
N HIS A 323 -0.79 23.96 -18.94
CA HIS A 323 -0.11 24.95 -19.78
C HIS A 323 -0.47 24.84 -21.27
N ALA A 324 -1.39 23.94 -21.64
CA ALA A 324 -1.78 23.72 -23.03
C ALA A 324 -3.02 24.52 -23.46
N GLY A 325 -3.67 25.30 -22.58
CA GLY A 325 -5.04 25.79 -22.83
C GLY A 325 -5.43 27.24 -22.51
N SER A 326 -4.73 28.02 -21.69
CA SER A 326 -5.21 29.37 -21.32
C SER A 326 -4.11 30.42 -21.20
N ASN A 327 -4.09 31.36 -22.16
CA ASN A 327 -3.47 32.67 -22.03
C ASN A 327 -4.45 33.64 -21.33
N GLU A 328 -4.88 33.35 -20.11
CA GLU A 328 -5.62 34.32 -19.31
C GLU A 328 -4.80 34.72 -18.08
N ALA A 329 -4.68 36.04 -17.94
CA ALA A 329 -3.78 36.70 -17.02
C ALA A 329 -4.03 36.31 -15.56
N LEU A 330 -2.92 36.22 -14.82
CA LEU A 330 -2.81 36.00 -13.39
C LEU A 330 -3.68 37.00 -12.60
N GLY A 331 -4.90 36.61 -12.23
CA GLY A 331 -5.84 37.38 -11.44
C GLY A 331 -6.35 36.62 -10.23
N SER A 332 -6.05 37.15 -9.03
CA SER A 332 -6.69 36.93 -7.72
C SER A 332 -7.26 35.53 -7.43
N TRP A 333 -6.43 34.71 -6.76
CA TRP A 333 -6.76 33.36 -6.30
C TRP A 333 -7.80 33.37 -5.17
N ASP A 334 -9.02 32.91 -5.45
CA ASP A 334 -9.97 32.51 -4.41
C ASP A 334 -9.67 31.05 -4.03
N VAL A 335 -9.16 30.86 -2.81
CA VAL A 335 -8.62 29.61 -2.24
C VAL A 335 -9.73 28.58 -1.91
N THR A 336 -11.00 28.92 -2.14
CA THR A 336 -12.14 28.15 -1.63
C THR A 336 -12.69 27.07 -2.60
N MET A 337 -12.27 27.05 -3.87
CA MET A 337 -12.73 26.07 -4.87
C MET A 337 -11.64 25.07 -5.21
N ARG A 338 -11.72 23.87 -4.62
CA ARG A 338 -10.85 22.72 -4.94
C ARG A 338 -11.38 21.99 -6.18
N ASP A 339 -11.16 22.59 -7.34
CA ASP A 339 -11.26 21.93 -8.65
C ASP A 339 -9.98 21.09 -8.86
N VAL A 340 -10.12 19.82 -9.23
CA VAL A 340 -9.01 18.93 -9.60
C VAL A 340 -8.23 19.51 -10.79
N SER A 341 -8.93 20.25 -11.63
CA SER A 341 -8.40 20.97 -12.80
C SER A 341 -7.66 22.27 -12.39
N GLY A 342 -7.91 22.80 -11.19
CA GLY A 342 -7.45 24.12 -10.71
C GLY A 342 -6.46 24.14 -9.53
N ALA A 343 -6.34 23.07 -8.73
CA ALA A 343 -5.43 23.01 -7.56
C ALA A 343 -4.00 22.49 -7.86
N ILE A 344 -2.96 23.09 -7.28
CA ILE A 344 -1.63 22.45 -7.18
C ILE A 344 -1.81 21.20 -6.30
N TRP A 345 -1.28 20.05 -6.71
CA TRP A 345 -1.31 18.77 -6.01
C TRP A 345 0.06 18.45 -5.41
N PRO A 346 0.44 19.12 -4.30
CA PRO A 346 1.70 18.85 -3.62
C PRO A 346 1.82 17.39 -3.14
N GLU A 347 0.70 16.67 -2.99
CA GLU A 347 0.64 15.25 -2.63
C GLU A 347 1.33 14.36 -3.68
N THR A 348 1.25 14.72 -4.97
CA THR A 348 1.89 13.94 -6.04
C THR A 348 3.41 13.98 -5.96
N HIS A 349 3.97 15.13 -5.58
CA HIS A 349 5.41 15.29 -5.36
C HIS A 349 5.88 14.47 -4.15
N SER A 350 5.11 14.49 -3.06
CA SER A 350 5.40 13.64 -1.89
C SER A 350 5.34 12.15 -2.20
N ALA A 351 4.36 11.72 -3.00
CA ALA A 351 4.26 10.33 -3.47
C ALA A 351 5.48 9.94 -4.32
N TYR A 352 5.88 10.81 -5.25
CA TYR A 352 7.10 10.63 -6.04
C TYR A 352 8.35 10.50 -5.17
N TYR A 353 8.51 11.38 -4.18
CA TYR A 353 9.65 11.34 -3.27
C TYR A 353 9.68 10.08 -2.42
N LEU A 354 8.55 9.65 -1.85
CA LEU A 354 8.49 8.43 -1.07
C LEU A 354 8.79 7.19 -1.93
N SER A 355 8.20 7.09 -3.12
CA SER A 355 8.50 6.03 -4.09
C SER A 355 9.97 6.01 -4.46
N SER A 356 10.53 7.20 -4.73
CA SER A 356 11.94 7.42 -5.03
C SER A 356 12.87 6.94 -3.91
N VAL A 357 12.49 7.13 -2.65
CA VAL A 357 13.25 6.63 -1.50
C VAL A 357 13.14 5.11 -1.42
N LEU A 358 11.93 4.56 -1.44
CA LEU A 358 11.67 3.13 -1.29
C LEU A 358 12.31 2.26 -2.39
N GLN A 359 12.25 2.71 -3.65
CA GLN A 359 12.90 2.01 -4.77
C GLN A 359 14.41 1.93 -4.57
N ARG A 360 15.04 3.02 -4.15
CA ARG A 360 16.48 3.08 -3.91
C ARG A 360 16.91 2.29 -2.66
N LEU A 361 16.03 2.13 -1.67
CA LEU A 361 16.28 1.25 -0.53
C LEU A 361 16.30 -0.23 -0.91
N THR A 362 15.63 -0.60 -2.01
CA THR A 362 15.58 -1.99 -2.51
C THR A 362 16.85 -2.35 -3.30
N ASP A 363 17.50 -1.40 -3.97
CA ASP A 363 18.78 -1.58 -4.69
C ASP A 363 19.91 -0.70 -4.09
N PRO A 364 20.63 -1.20 -3.07
CA PRO A 364 21.65 -0.42 -2.36
C PRO A 364 22.91 -0.10 -3.18
N ALA A 365 23.11 -0.74 -4.33
CA ALA A 365 24.24 -0.42 -5.23
C ALA A 365 24.00 0.89 -6.01
N SER A 366 22.76 1.39 -6.02
CA SER A 366 22.33 2.54 -6.82
C SER A 366 22.48 3.91 -6.14
N LEU A 367 22.85 3.96 -4.86
CA LEU A 367 22.81 5.19 -4.06
C LEU A 367 24.21 5.73 -3.76
N SER A 368 24.62 6.78 -4.48
CA SER A 368 25.74 7.60 -4.02
C SER A 368 25.31 8.49 -2.84
N ASN A 369 26.25 8.84 -1.96
CA ASN A 369 25.97 9.79 -0.87
C ASN A 369 25.48 11.15 -1.40
N ALA A 370 25.94 11.58 -2.57
CA ALA A 370 25.53 12.83 -3.20
C ALA A 370 24.07 12.79 -3.68
N ASP A 371 23.63 11.68 -4.28
CA ASP A 371 22.24 11.52 -4.75
C ASP A 371 21.26 11.48 -3.57
N ARG A 372 21.65 10.79 -2.49
CA ARG A 372 20.90 10.76 -1.24
C ARG A 372 20.75 12.16 -0.64
N ASP A 373 21.84 12.92 -0.55
CA ASP A 373 21.85 14.27 0.01
C ASP A 373 21.01 15.24 -0.83
N ASN A 374 21.09 15.14 -2.15
CA ASN A 374 20.27 15.93 -3.07
C ASN A 374 18.78 15.61 -2.89
N LEU A 375 18.42 14.33 -2.84
CA LEU A 375 17.04 13.90 -2.61
C LEU A 375 16.52 14.38 -1.25
N SER A 376 17.31 14.25 -0.19
CA SER A 376 16.96 14.74 1.14
C SER A 376 16.69 16.26 1.12
N HIS A 377 17.51 17.03 0.41
CA HIS A 377 17.34 18.48 0.29
C HIS A 377 16.08 18.86 -0.49
N LEU A 378 15.77 18.15 -1.59
CA LEU A 378 14.53 18.35 -2.36
C LEU A 378 13.28 18.08 -1.51
N ILE A 379 13.29 16.98 -0.76
CA ILE A 379 12.18 16.62 0.14
C ILE A 379 12.05 17.66 1.26
N MET A 380 13.16 18.10 1.86
CA MET A 380 13.14 19.11 2.92
C MET A 380 12.57 20.44 2.41
N ASN A 381 13.02 20.93 1.25
CA ASN A 381 12.51 22.17 0.66
C ASN A 381 11.01 22.09 0.34
N HIS A 382 10.56 20.96 -0.21
CA HIS A 382 9.13 20.71 -0.44
C HIS A 382 8.35 20.62 0.87
N THR A 383 8.95 20.11 1.94
CA THR A 383 8.31 20.08 3.26
C THR A 383 8.16 21.49 3.83
N ILE A 384 9.22 22.28 3.79
CA ILE A 384 9.25 23.66 4.31
C ILE A 384 8.23 24.54 3.58
N SER A 385 8.11 24.43 2.26
CA SER A 385 7.14 25.20 1.49
C SER A 385 5.68 24.88 1.86
N MET A 386 5.45 23.71 2.48
CA MET A 386 4.13 23.21 2.86
C MET A 386 3.82 23.38 4.35
N LEU A 387 4.81 23.73 5.19
CA LEU A 387 4.60 24.04 6.60
C LEU A 387 3.67 25.25 6.74
N GLY A 388 2.66 25.13 7.61
CA GLY A 388 1.64 26.18 7.81
C GLY A 388 0.48 26.15 6.80
N SER A 389 0.50 25.24 5.82
CA SER A 389 -0.67 24.94 4.99
C SER A 389 -1.57 23.88 5.65
N ASP A 390 -2.84 23.81 5.25
CA ASP A 390 -3.78 22.74 5.65
C ASP A 390 -3.42 21.35 5.05
N ARG A 391 -2.21 21.18 4.49
CA ARG A 391 -1.77 19.98 3.76
C ARG A 391 -0.94 19.03 4.62
N ALA A 392 -1.46 18.66 5.79
CA ALA A 392 -0.77 17.76 6.73
C ALA A 392 -0.34 16.41 6.12
N ALA A 393 -1.06 15.90 5.10
CA ALA A 393 -0.68 14.69 4.39
C ALA A 393 0.66 14.79 3.66
N VAL A 394 0.94 15.93 3.04
CA VAL A 394 2.18 16.19 2.29
C VAL A 394 3.37 16.13 3.24
N VAL A 395 3.26 16.86 4.36
CA VAL A 395 4.29 16.92 5.40
C VAL A 395 4.52 15.54 6.01
N GLY A 396 3.45 14.83 6.40
CA GLY A 396 3.57 13.48 6.97
C GLY A 396 4.22 12.47 6.02
N THR A 397 3.88 12.53 4.73
CA THR A 397 4.49 11.65 3.71
C THR A 397 5.97 11.96 3.50
N ASN A 398 6.33 13.24 3.46
CA ASN A 398 7.73 13.66 3.36
C ASN A 398 8.53 13.26 4.61
N PHE A 399 7.94 13.34 5.80
CA PHE A 399 8.58 12.87 7.04
C PHE A 399 8.91 11.38 6.99
N ILE A 400 8.00 10.53 6.48
CA ILE A 400 8.29 9.11 6.28
C ILE A 400 9.49 8.94 5.34
N ALA A 401 9.49 9.64 4.20
CA ALA A 401 10.57 9.57 3.21
C ALA A 401 11.92 10.03 3.79
N LEU A 402 11.96 11.16 4.51
CA LEU A 402 13.17 11.68 5.16
C LEU A 402 13.69 10.73 6.22
N MET A 403 12.82 10.17 7.06
CA MET A 403 13.20 9.25 8.12
C MET A 403 13.83 7.98 7.54
N GLN A 404 13.19 7.36 6.55
CA GLN A 404 13.71 6.14 5.91
C GLN A 404 15.04 6.40 5.18
N LEU A 405 15.15 7.50 4.44
CA LEU A 405 16.37 7.88 3.73
C LEU A 405 17.54 8.15 4.69
N SER A 406 17.28 8.88 5.78
CA SER A 406 18.30 9.28 6.75
C SER A 406 18.74 8.14 7.65
N GLN A 407 17.83 7.25 8.08
CA GLN A 407 18.18 6.07 8.88
C GLN A 407 19.18 5.17 8.16
N ARG A 408 18.99 4.97 6.84
CA ARG A 408 19.93 4.19 6.02
C ARG A 408 21.30 4.86 5.94
N GLY A 409 21.31 6.19 5.82
CA GLY A 409 22.52 7.01 5.89
C GLY A 409 23.37 6.78 7.14
N VAL A 410 22.72 6.69 8.29
CA VAL A 410 23.39 6.43 9.58
C VAL A 410 23.97 5.01 9.63
N LEU A 411 23.29 4.01 9.06
CA LEU A 411 23.69 2.60 9.12
C LEU A 411 24.76 2.18 8.11
N LEU A 412 24.89 2.88 6.97
CA LEU A 412 25.84 2.53 5.91
C LEU A 412 27.29 2.98 6.21
N ASN A 413 27.50 3.90 7.15
CA ASN A 413 28.84 4.36 7.48
C ASN A 413 29.55 3.40 8.44
N THR A 414 30.80 3.06 8.10
CA THR A 414 31.69 2.09 8.78
C THR A 414 32.22 2.56 10.15
N GLY A 415 31.37 3.19 10.97
CA GLY A 415 31.69 3.66 12.33
C GLY A 415 31.62 5.17 12.54
N LEU A 416 31.39 5.98 11.51
CA LEU A 416 31.19 7.43 11.61
C LEU A 416 29.72 7.78 11.40
N VAL A 417 29.07 8.28 12.45
CA VAL A 417 27.68 8.75 12.39
C VAL A 417 27.58 9.94 11.44
N ASP A 418 26.74 9.84 10.40
CA ASP A 418 26.48 10.95 9.49
C ASP A 418 25.64 12.03 10.20
N THR A 419 26.29 13.14 10.58
CA THR A 419 25.68 14.21 11.36
C THR A 419 24.47 14.84 10.66
N ARG A 420 24.51 14.97 9.33
CA ARG A 420 23.42 15.57 8.54
C ARG A 420 22.15 14.72 8.59
N SER A 421 22.30 13.41 8.49
CA SER A 421 21.18 12.47 8.62
C SER A 421 20.59 12.50 10.04
N VAL A 422 21.44 12.58 11.06
CA VAL A 422 20.99 12.67 12.46
C VAL A 422 20.23 13.98 12.70
N GLU A 423 20.73 15.11 12.21
CA GLU A 423 20.04 16.40 12.31
C GLU A 423 18.68 16.37 11.61
N THR A 424 18.61 15.79 10.41
CA THR A 424 17.35 15.63 9.67
C THR A 424 16.35 14.80 10.47
N ILE A 425 16.78 13.68 11.05
CA ILE A 425 15.94 12.82 11.90
C ILE A 425 15.46 13.59 13.14
N ARG A 426 16.34 14.32 13.83
CA ARG A 426 15.95 15.13 15.00
C ARG A 426 14.90 16.17 14.63
N SER A 427 15.11 16.93 13.54
CA SER A 427 14.15 17.96 13.11
C SER A 427 12.78 17.38 12.78
N VAL A 428 12.73 16.20 12.15
CA VAL A 428 11.47 15.49 11.86
C VAL A 428 10.80 15.02 13.16
N ILE A 429 11.56 14.41 14.08
CA ILE A 429 11.04 13.98 15.39
C ILE A 429 10.45 15.15 16.16
N GLU A 430 11.15 16.28 16.25
CA GLU A 430 10.68 17.48 16.95
C GLU A 430 9.40 18.05 16.33
N SER A 431 9.30 18.02 15.00
CA SER A 431 8.10 18.50 14.29
C SER A 431 6.88 17.61 14.57
N ILE A 432 7.06 16.29 14.60
CA ILE A 432 6.00 15.33 14.91
C ILE A 432 5.62 15.44 16.40
N TYR A 433 6.61 15.55 17.29
CA TYR A 433 6.40 15.71 18.73
C TYR A 433 5.64 17.02 19.05
N THR A 434 6.00 18.12 18.40
CA THR A 434 5.25 19.39 18.53
C THR A 434 3.81 19.24 18.06
N SER A 435 3.57 18.51 16.97
CA SER A 435 2.22 18.22 16.48
C SER A 435 1.42 17.37 17.48
N ALA A 436 2.07 16.40 18.14
CA ALA A 436 1.47 15.60 19.21
C ALA A 436 1.10 16.45 20.44
N LEU A 437 1.99 17.36 20.87
CA LEU A 437 1.72 18.27 21.98
C LEU A 437 0.57 19.24 21.69
N ASN A 438 0.52 19.80 20.47
CA ASN A 438 -0.57 20.68 20.06
C ASN A 438 -1.91 19.95 20.07
N MET A 439 -1.94 18.68 19.69
CA MET A 439 -3.14 17.83 19.79
C MET A 439 -3.59 17.67 21.26
N GLU A 440 -2.67 17.37 22.19
CA GLU A 440 -2.98 17.27 23.62
C GLU A 440 -3.56 18.59 24.18
N GLN A 441 -3.06 19.74 23.71
CA GLN A 441 -3.51 21.07 24.12
C GLN A 441 -4.89 21.46 23.55
N CYS A 442 -5.19 21.08 22.30
CA CYS A 442 -6.48 21.36 21.67
C CYS A 442 -7.65 20.57 22.30
N GLY A 443 -7.36 19.49 23.03
CA GLY A 443 -8.36 18.69 23.75
C GLY A 443 -9.47 18.14 22.83
N PRO A 444 -10.73 18.06 23.29
CA PRO A 444 -11.82 17.42 22.54
C PRO A 444 -12.21 18.14 21.23
N ASN A 445 -11.68 19.34 20.96
CA ASN A 445 -11.95 20.09 19.73
C ASN A 445 -11.12 19.62 18.53
N TYR A 446 -10.07 18.83 18.74
CA TYR A 446 -9.26 18.30 17.64
C TYR A 446 -10.00 17.14 16.97
N CYS A 447 -10.52 17.37 15.76
CA CYS A 447 -11.28 16.36 15.05
C CYS A 447 -10.37 15.47 14.21
N ALA A 448 -10.21 14.21 14.61
CA ALA A 448 -9.42 13.22 13.90
C ALA A 448 -9.84 13.03 12.43
N SER A 449 -11.07 13.43 12.05
CA SER A 449 -11.64 13.25 10.70
C SER A 449 -10.83 13.86 9.55
N HIS A 450 -9.97 14.85 9.79
CA HIS A 450 -9.13 15.48 8.76
C HIS A 450 -7.73 14.87 8.67
N VAL A 451 -7.40 13.92 9.55
CA VAL A 451 -6.04 13.36 9.61
C VAL A 451 -5.84 12.32 8.51
N ALA A 452 -4.75 12.46 7.77
CA ALA A 452 -4.33 11.50 6.77
C ALA A 452 -3.60 10.28 7.39
N PRO A 453 -3.70 9.09 6.79
CA PRO A 453 -3.06 7.87 7.31
C PRO A 453 -1.53 7.87 7.35
N CYS A 454 -0.86 8.83 6.71
CA CYS A 454 0.59 9.00 6.86
C CYS A 454 1.01 9.54 8.26
N ALA A 455 0.13 10.24 8.98
CA ALA A 455 0.43 10.76 10.30
C ALA A 455 0.77 9.67 11.34
N PRO A 456 -0.03 8.59 11.51
CA PRO A 456 0.34 7.52 12.43
C PRO A 456 1.60 6.78 12.00
N VAL A 457 1.81 6.57 10.69
CA VAL A 457 3.03 5.94 10.16
C VAL A 457 4.28 6.79 10.47
N ALA A 458 4.22 8.10 10.27
CA ALA A 458 5.32 9.01 10.62
C ALA A 458 5.61 9.01 12.14
N ALA A 459 4.56 9.04 12.97
CA ALA A 459 4.70 8.96 14.43
C ALA A 459 5.32 7.64 14.88
N TYR A 460 4.95 6.52 14.26
CA TYR A 460 5.57 5.23 14.47
C TYR A 460 7.06 5.24 14.17
N TYR A 461 7.48 5.78 13.01
CA TYR A 461 8.89 5.90 12.66
C TYR A 461 9.67 6.75 13.66
N ALA A 462 9.12 7.89 14.08
CA ALA A 462 9.74 8.75 15.09
C ALA A 462 9.92 8.02 16.43
N ALA A 463 8.86 7.39 16.94
CA ALA A 463 8.89 6.63 18.17
C ALA A 463 9.87 5.45 18.11
N ASN A 464 9.88 4.70 17.00
CA ASN A 464 10.74 3.55 16.83
C ASN A 464 12.24 3.93 16.85
N VAL A 465 12.61 5.06 16.22
CA VAL A 465 13.99 5.55 16.29
C VAL A 465 14.35 6.00 17.70
N LEU A 466 13.47 6.73 18.39
CA LEU A 466 13.71 7.14 19.78
C LEU A 466 13.90 5.91 20.70
N VAL A 467 13.04 4.89 20.55
CA VAL A 467 13.14 3.62 21.28
C VAL A 467 14.40 2.84 20.88
N SER A 468 14.88 2.90 19.65
CA SER A 468 16.07 2.14 19.25
C SER A 468 17.38 2.87 19.56
N HIS A 469 17.38 4.21 19.48
CA HIS A 469 18.61 5.00 19.36
C HIS A 469 18.62 6.32 20.14
N GLY A 470 17.60 6.61 20.96
CA GLY A 470 17.48 7.87 21.71
C GLY A 470 18.75 8.27 22.48
N GLU A 471 19.32 7.34 23.26
CA GLU A 471 20.54 7.57 24.06
C GLU A 471 21.84 7.37 23.27
N ASN A 472 21.74 6.72 22.11
CA ASN A 472 22.88 6.28 21.31
C ASN A 472 23.38 7.45 20.43
N TRP A 473 23.15 7.37 19.13
CA TRP A 473 23.59 8.40 18.19
C TRP A 473 22.65 9.60 18.14
N LEU A 474 21.40 9.49 18.63
CA LEU A 474 20.51 10.65 18.75
C LEU A 474 20.94 11.58 19.88
N GLN A 475 21.43 11.03 20.99
CA GLN A 475 21.77 11.76 22.22
C GLN A 475 20.62 12.65 22.74
N ASP A 476 19.39 12.20 22.56
CA ASP A 476 18.18 12.91 22.99
C ASP A 476 17.88 12.52 24.44
N LYS A 477 18.06 13.46 25.38
CA LYS A 477 17.84 13.22 26.81
C LYS A 477 16.36 13.01 27.14
N ASP A 478 15.46 13.57 26.33
CA ASP A 478 14.02 13.53 26.55
C ASP A 478 13.35 12.46 25.67
N TRP A 479 14.12 11.47 25.21
CA TRP A 479 13.62 10.45 24.29
C TRP A 479 12.43 9.66 24.86
N LEU A 480 12.46 9.32 26.15
CA LEU A 480 11.42 8.52 26.80
C LEU A 480 10.09 9.29 26.96
N PRO A 481 10.08 10.53 27.51
CA PRO A 481 8.88 11.37 27.49
C PRO A 481 8.30 11.58 26.08
N LYS A 482 9.15 11.79 25.08
CA LYS A 482 8.72 11.92 23.67
C LYS A 482 8.03 10.66 23.17
N VAL A 483 8.59 9.48 23.44
CA VAL A 483 7.96 8.20 23.07
C VAL A 483 6.58 8.04 23.70
N GLU A 484 6.41 8.35 24.98
CA GLU A 484 5.11 8.24 25.65
C GLU A 484 4.07 9.26 25.13
N CYS A 485 4.49 10.46 24.75
CA CYS A 485 3.63 11.42 24.05
C CYS A 485 3.22 10.90 22.66
N LEU A 486 4.18 10.39 21.86
CA LEU A 486 3.90 9.84 20.54
C LEU A 486 2.98 8.62 20.60
N LYS A 487 3.09 7.77 21.64
CA LYS A 487 2.15 6.66 21.88
C LYS A 487 0.73 7.17 22.12
N ARG A 488 0.55 8.17 22.99
CA ARG A 488 -0.76 8.80 23.22
C ARG A 488 -1.31 9.44 21.94
N TYR A 489 -0.45 10.08 21.15
CA TYR A 489 -0.80 10.63 19.84
C TYR A 489 -1.30 9.54 18.89
N MET A 490 -0.59 8.42 18.75
CA MET A 490 -1.04 7.30 17.92
C MET A 490 -2.36 6.69 18.40
N MET A 491 -2.57 6.54 19.71
CA MET A 491 -3.85 6.06 20.26
C MET A 491 -5.01 7.01 19.93
N PHE A 492 -4.78 8.32 19.96
CA PHE A 492 -5.76 9.31 19.51
C PHE A 492 -6.06 9.17 18.02
N LEU A 493 -5.04 9.01 17.17
CA LEU A 493 -5.22 8.76 15.74
C LEU A 493 -5.95 7.44 15.45
N GLY A 494 -5.88 6.47 16.37
CA GLY A 494 -6.63 5.22 16.39
C GLY A 494 -8.14 5.38 16.29
N GLN A 495 -8.68 6.51 16.75
CA GLN A 495 -10.09 6.87 16.62
C GLN A 495 -10.56 7.01 15.17
N ARG A 496 -9.62 7.12 14.22
CA ARG A 496 -9.89 7.13 12.78
C ARG A 496 -9.18 5.99 12.07
N TRP A 497 -7.90 5.76 12.35
CA TRP A 497 -7.07 4.80 11.62
C TRP A 497 -6.57 3.70 12.54
N LYS A 498 -7.06 2.47 12.33
CA LYS A 498 -6.70 1.33 13.19
C LYS A 498 -5.23 0.93 13.09
N ILE A 499 -4.54 1.28 11.99
CA ILE A 499 -3.09 1.11 11.90
C ILE A 499 -2.33 1.85 13.01
N ALA A 500 -2.88 2.97 13.53
CA ALA A 500 -2.26 3.72 14.60
C ALA A 500 -2.24 2.94 15.94
N GLU A 501 -3.32 2.21 16.24
CA GLU A 501 -3.39 1.33 17.42
C GLU A 501 -2.39 0.17 17.31
N LEU A 502 -2.28 -0.42 16.12
CA LEU A 502 -1.29 -1.44 15.82
C LEU A 502 0.14 -0.90 16.07
N HIS A 503 0.47 0.25 15.50
CA HIS A 503 1.77 0.89 15.69
C HIS A 503 2.06 1.25 17.16
N ALA A 504 1.07 1.79 17.88
CA ALA A 504 1.22 2.06 19.31
C ALA A 504 1.54 0.79 20.12
N SER A 505 0.89 -0.34 19.78
CA SER A 505 1.16 -1.63 20.43
C SER A 505 2.57 -2.15 20.14
N LEU A 506 3.07 -2.01 18.91
CA LEU A 506 4.43 -2.40 18.54
C LEU A 506 5.48 -1.58 19.29
N ILE A 507 5.26 -0.27 19.42
CA ILE A 507 6.14 0.59 20.22
C ILE A 507 6.10 0.22 21.70
N ASP A 508 4.94 -0.15 22.25
CA ASP A 508 4.85 -0.61 23.63
C ASP A 508 5.67 -1.88 23.88
N ILE A 509 5.60 -2.85 22.95
CA ILE A 509 6.41 -4.08 23.00
C ILE A 509 7.90 -3.74 22.91
N ALA A 510 8.30 -2.91 21.94
CA ALA A 510 9.70 -2.51 21.75
C ALA A 510 10.26 -1.77 22.98
N LEU A 511 9.46 -0.87 23.57
CA LEU A 511 9.84 -0.11 24.75
C LEU A 511 10.02 -1.01 25.98
N ARG A 512 9.08 -1.94 26.24
CA ARG A 512 9.20 -2.91 27.33
C ARG A 512 10.44 -3.78 27.17
N SER A 513 10.68 -4.27 25.95
CA SER A 513 11.87 -5.07 25.63
C SER A 513 13.14 -4.30 25.93
N ARG A 514 13.23 -3.03 25.50
CA ARG A 514 14.40 -2.18 25.79
C ARG A 514 14.59 -1.99 27.29
N LEU A 515 13.54 -1.59 28.03
CA LEU A 515 13.63 -1.32 29.47
C LEU A 515 13.99 -2.57 30.30
N SER A 516 13.46 -3.74 29.93
CA SER A 516 13.82 -5.00 30.59
C SER A 516 15.28 -5.42 30.36
N GLY A 517 15.88 -5.00 29.24
CA GLY A 517 17.30 -5.21 28.96
C GLY A 517 18.25 -4.37 29.82
N TYR A 518 17.77 -3.31 30.48
CA TYR A 518 18.56 -2.50 31.43
C TYR A 518 18.53 -3.05 32.87
N THR A 519 17.66 -4.01 33.17
CA THR A 519 17.55 -4.62 34.52
C THR A 519 18.44 -5.84 34.74
N GLY A 520 19.43 -6.08 33.86
CA GLY A 520 20.34 -7.23 33.89
C GLY A 520 21.77 -6.86 34.26
#